data_AF-A0A966Y2R4-F1
#
_entry.id   AF-A0A966Y2R4-F1
#
_cell.length_a   1.000
_cell.length_b   1.000
_cell.length_c   1.000
_cell.angle_alpha   90.00
_cell.angle_beta   90.00
_cell.angle_gamma   90.00
#
_symmetry.space_group_name_H-M   'P 1'
#
loop_
_entity.id
_entity.type
_entity.pdbx_description
1 polymer ?
#
loop_
_entity_poly.entity_id
_entity_poly.type
_entity_poly.pdbx_seq_one_letter_code
_entity_poly.pdbx_strand_id
1 'polypeptide(L)'
;MLNALTGFPVLREGTLRVAPFSGVPEVLAGFGVRPAAPCREAGIPVKLLSDPENTIAIEQAGRLLDSCVRHTGCMPFGLLLGETVSLDSLGPIGVLSRGARDVGSALTGIVLALHLNDR
;
A
#
# COMPACT_ATOMS: atom_id res chain seq x y z
N MET A 1 1.18 24.67 -0.07
CA MET A 1 2.54 24.91 0.45
C MET A 1 2.94 23.99 1.63
N LEU A 2 2.02 23.25 2.28
CA LEU A 2 2.39 22.35 3.40
C LEU A 2 3.14 21.06 2.99
N ASN A 3 2.91 20.51 1.79
CA ASN A 3 3.52 19.23 1.37
C ASN A 3 5.05 19.25 1.23
N ALA A 4 5.66 20.43 1.03
CA ALA A 4 7.10 20.55 0.79
C ALA A 4 7.95 20.51 2.07
N LEU A 5 7.34 20.72 3.25
CA LEU A 5 8.06 20.82 4.52
C LEU A 5 8.15 19.49 5.28
N THR A 6 7.25 18.55 5.03
CA THR A 6 7.17 17.27 5.76
C THR A 6 7.47 16.04 4.89
N GLY A 7 7.39 16.16 3.57
CA GLY A 7 7.54 15.02 2.65
C GLY A 7 6.38 14.02 2.68
N PHE A 8 5.28 14.33 3.40
CA PHE A 8 4.09 13.49 3.47
C PHE A 8 2.94 14.06 2.64
N PRO A 9 2.24 13.23 1.84
CA PRO A 9 1.05 13.68 1.13
C PRO A 9 -0.09 13.98 2.11
N VAL A 10 -0.81 15.09 1.91
CA VAL A 10 -2.07 15.34 2.61
C VAL A 10 -3.15 14.45 2.01
N LEU A 11 -3.55 13.43 2.76
CA LEU A 11 -4.60 12.49 2.37
C LEU A 11 -6.00 13.09 2.58
N ARG A 12 -6.93 12.65 1.73
CA ARG A 12 -8.36 12.91 1.91
C ARG A 12 -8.94 11.86 2.85
N GLU A 13 -9.95 12.24 3.62
CA GLU A 13 -10.69 11.31 4.47
C GLU A 13 -11.30 10.17 3.63
N GLY A 14 -11.22 8.95 4.14
CA GLY A 14 -11.60 7.72 3.46
C GLY A 14 -10.59 7.23 2.42
N THR A 15 -9.35 7.74 2.41
CA THR A 15 -8.33 7.35 1.41
C THR A 15 -7.02 6.89 2.03
N LEU A 16 -6.30 6.04 1.30
CA LEU A 16 -4.98 5.55 1.68
C LEU A 16 -3.98 5.66 0.52
N ARG A 17 -2.69 5.69 0.85
CA ARG A 17 -1.58 5.63 -0.13
C ARG A 17 -1.51 4.26 -0.80
N VAL A 18 -1.15 4.25 -2.06
CA VAL A 18 -1.01 3.05 -2.88
C VAL A 18 0.20 2.21 -2.51
N ALA A 19 1.22 2.78 -1.86
CA ALA A 19 2.48 2.10 -1.56
C ALA A 19 2.36 0.65 -1.01
N PRO A 20 1.44 0.32 -0.08
CA PRO A 20 1.26 -1.07 0.39
C PRO A 20 0.67 -2.03 -0.65
N PHE A 21 0.11 -1.50 -1.75
CA PHE A 21 -0.53 -2.22 -2.84
C PHE A 21 0.31 -2.24 -4.12
N SER A 22 1.48 -1.59 -4.15
CA SER A 22 2.33 -1.55 -5.34
C SER A 22 2.84 -2.92 -5.79
N GLY A 23 2.92 -3.90 -4.88
CA GLY A 23 3.28 -5.29 -5.19
C GLY A 23 2.16 -6.13 -5.82
N VAL A 24 0.91 -5.66 -5.85
CA VAL A 24 -0.24 -6.42 -6.38
C VAL A 24 0.01 -6.98 -7.79
N PRO A 25 0.56 -6.21 -8.77
CA PRO A 25 0.82 -6.74 -10.10
C PRO A 25 1.79 -7.91 -10.11
N GLU A 26 2.83 -7.86 -9.28
CA GLU A 26 3.85 -8.90 -9.17
C GLU A 26 3.26 -10.17 -8.54
N VAL A 27 2.55 -10.03 -7.42
CA VAL A 27 1.90 -11.18 -6.76
C VAL A 27 0.90 -11.85 -7.73
N LEU A 28 0.06 -11.08 -8.41
CA LEU A 28 -0.88 -11.62 -9.40
C LEU A 28 -0.18 -12.33 -10.57
N ALA A 29 0.95 -11.82 -11.04
CA ALA A 29 1.73 -12.46 -12.09
C ALA A 29 2.24 -13.85 -11.66
N GLY A 30 2.59 -14.04 -10.38
CA GLY A 30 2.94 -15.34 -9.81
C GLY A 30 1.83 -16.38 -9.89
N PHE A 31 0.56 -15.95 -9.95
CA PHE A 31 -0.61 -16.81 -10.15
C PHE A 31 -1.05 -16.89 -11.64
N GLY A 32 -0.31 -16.26 -12.56
CA GLY A 32 -0.71 -16.17 -13.97
C GLY A 32 -1.93 -15.26 -14.23
N VAL A 33 -2.29 -14.41 -13.26
CA VAL A 33 -3.45 -13.51 -13.35
C VAL A 33 -3.02 -12.14 -13.89
N ARG A 34 -3.77 -11.61 -14.87
CA ARG A 34 -3.54 -10.26 -15.39
C ARG A 34 -4.11 -9.20 -14.42
N PRO A 35 -3.32 -8.21 -13.96
CA PRO A 35 -3.76 -7.21 -12.98
C PRO A 35 -4.98 -6.39 -13.41
N ALA A 36 -5.19 -6.23 -14.73
CA ALA A 36 -6.32 -5.50 -15.27
C ALA A 36 -7.69 -6.07 -14.89
N ALA A 37 -7.82 -7.37 -14.66
CA ALA A 37 -9.11 -7.96 -14.28
C ALA A 37 -9.50 -7.59 -12.84
N PRO A 38 -8.66 -7.86 -11.80
CA PRO A 38 -8.99 -7.45 -10.44
C PRO A 38 -9.13 -5.93 -10.25
N CYS A 39 -8.25 -5.13 -10.87
CA CYS A 39 -8.33 -3.67 -10.78
C CYS A 39 -9.64 -3.12 -11.37
N ARG A 40 -10.11 -3.68 -12.50
CA ARG A 40 -11.38 -3.27 -13.11
C ARG A 40 -12.57 -3.55 -12.20
N GLU A 41 -12.62 -4.73 -11.57
CA GLU A 41 -13.67 -5.08 -10.61
C GLU A 41 -13.63 -4.19 -9.36
N ALA A 42 -12.44 -3.79 -8.92
CA ALA A 42 -12.27 -2.86 -7.81
C ALA A 42 -12.60 -1.40 -8.16
N GLY A 43 -12.78 -1.10 -9.45
CA GLY A 43 -13.05 0.25 -9.94
C GLY A 43 -11.82 1.16 -9.91
N ILE A 44 -10.61 0.62 -10.06
CA ILE A 44 -9.37 1.40 -10.14
C ILE A 44 -8.62 1.12 -11.46
N PRO A 45 -7.96 2.11 -12.06
CA PRO A 45 -7.10 1.86 -13.22
C PRO A 45 -5.78 1.24 -12.75
N VAL A 46 -5.29 0.20 -13.46
CA VAL A 46 -4.04 -0.51 -13.08
C VAL A 46 -2.84 0.43 -12.91
N LYS A 47 -2.72 1.45 -13.76
CA LYS A 47 -1.66 2.48 -13.69
C LYS A 47 -1.61 3.22 -12.35
N LEU A 48 -2.69 3.17 -11.57
CA LEU A 48 -2.71 3.80 -10.27
C LEU A 48 -1.76 3.08 -9.30
N LEU A 49 -1.53 1.77 -9.48
CA LEU A 49 -0.62 0.96 -8.67
C LEU A 49 0.88 1.23 -8.93
N SER A 50 1.23 1.92 -10.02
CA SER A 50 2.63 2.14 -10.41
C SER A 50 3.31 3.31 -9.70
N ASP A 51 2.54 4.18 -9.05
CA ASP A 51 3.07 5.29 -8.26
C ASP A 51 2.61 5.12 -6.80
N PRO A 52 3.54 4.88 -5.85
CA PRO A 52 3.21 4.66 -4.45
C PRO A 52 2.58 5.89 -3.76
N GLU A 53 2.75 7.09 -4.32
CA GLU A 53 2.15 8.33 -3.79
C GLU A 53 0.71 8.56 -4.27
N ASN A 54 0.23 7.76 -5.24
CA ASN A 54 -1.19 7.76 -5.57
C ASN A 54 -2.02 7.38 -4.35
N THR A 55 -3.28 7.80 -4.36
CA THR A 55 -4.24 7.45 -3.32
C THR A 55 -5.44 6.71 -3.90
N ILE A 56 -6.01 5.81 -3.10
CA ILE A 56 -7.26 5.11 -3.39
C ILE A 56 -8.23 5.24 -2.22
N ALA A 57 -9.52 5.14 -2.50
CA ALA A 57 -10.50 4.98 -1.44
C ALA A 57 -10.28 3.65 -0.71
N ILE A 58 -10.45 3.65 0.62
CA ILE A 58 -10.33 2.44 1.45
C ILE A 58 -11.26 1.33 0.91
N GLU A 59 -12.47 1.70 0.52
CA GLU A 59 -13.45 0.81 -0.14
C GLU A 59 -12.92 0.16 -1.43
N GLN A 60 -12.17 0.91 -2.25
CA GLN A 60 -11.56 0.38 -3.47
C GLN A 60 -10.41 -0.57 -3.15
N ALA A 61 -9.64 -0.28 -2.09
CA ALA A 61 -8.57 -1.16 -1.61
C ALA A 61 -9.12 -2.50 -1.13
N GLY A 62 -10.21 -2.49 -0.35
CA GLY A 62 -10.90 -3.70 0.09
C GLY A 62 -11.42 -4.53 -1.09
N ARG A 63 -12.10 -3.88 -2.06
CA ARG A 63 -12.57 -4.56 -3.28
C ARG A 63 -11.43 -5.12 -4.12
N LEU A 64 -10.28 -4.46 -4.17
CA LEU A 64 -9.09 -4.96 -4.87
C LEU A 64 -8.59 -6.25 -4.25
N LEU A 65 -8.42 -6.30 -2.93
CA LEU A 65 -7.95 -7.51 -2.23
C LEU A 65 -8.93 -8.67 -2.43
N ASP A 66 -10.22 -8.42 -2.25
CA ASP A 66 -11.26 -9.43 -2.45
C ASP A 66 -11.30 -9.96 -3.89
N SER A 67 -11.17 -9.09 -4.88
CA SER A 67 -11.06 -9.52 -6.28
C SER A 67 -9.77 -10.30 -6.56
N CYS A 68 -8.64 -9.91 -5.97
CA CYS A 68 -7.39 -10.68 -6.07
C CYS A 68 -7.55 -12.10 -5.51
N VAL A 69 -8.21 -12.25 -4.36
CA VAL A 69 -8.51 -13.56 -3.77
C VAL A 69 -9.37 -14.40 -4.72
N ARG A 70 -10.44 -13.82 -5.30
CA ARG A 70 -11.30 -14.55 -6.25
C ARG A 70 -10.57 -15.01 -7.50
N HIS A 71 -9.72 -14.18 -8.09
CA HIS A 71 -9.01 -14.51 -9.34
C HIS A 71 -7.84 -15.49 -9.12
N THR A 72 -7.24 -15.51 -7.94
CA THR A 72 -6.09 -16.37 -7.62
C THR A 72 -6.48 -17.65 -6.88
N GLY A 73 -7.64 -17.67 -6.23
CA GLY A 73 -8.01 -18.72 -5.25
C GLY A 73 -7.18 -18.67 -3.97
N CYS A 74 -6.32 -17.68 -3.79
CA CYS A 74 -5.41 -17.56 -2.65
C CYS A 74 -6.05 -16.75 -1.52
N MET A 75 -6.70 -17.41 -0.57
CA MET A 75 -7.30 -16.76 0.60
C MET A 75 -6.33 -15.84 1.37
N PRO A 76 -5.05 -16.21 1.62
CA PRO A 76 -4.10 -15.32 2.31
C PRO A 76 -3.39 -14.32 1.37
N PHE A 77 -4.01 -13.90 0.25
CA PHE A 77 -3.38 -12.99 -0.71
C PHE A 77 -2.77 -11.73 -0.06
N GLY A 78 -3.46 -11.14 0.92
CA GLY A 78 -2.97 -9.96 1.65
C GLY A 78 -1.66 -10.20 2.41
N LEU A 79 -1.40 -11.43 2.87
CA LEU A 79 -0.13 -11.78 3.52
C LEU A 79 1.00 -11.86 2.49
N LEU A 80 0.77 -12.51 1.34
CA LEU A 80 1.74 -12.55 0.25
C LEU A 80 2.03 -11.15 -0.29
N LEU A 81 1.01 -10.30 -0.40
CA LEU A 81 1.21 -8.89 -0.72
C LEU A 81 2.06 -8.19 0.34
N GLY A 82 1.81 -8.45 1.62
CA GLY A 82 2.59 -7.91 2.73
C GLY A 82 4.09 -8.26 2.67
N GLU A 83 4.45 -9.43 2.12
CA GLU A 83 5.87 -9.80 1.91
C GLU A 83 6.58 -8.92 0.88
N THR A 84 5.83 -8.25 0.00
CA THR A 84 6.40 -7.28 -0.96
C THR A 84 6.63 -5.89 -0.36
N VAL A 85 6.10 -5.63 0.84
CA VAL A 85 6.20 -4.33 1.51
C VAL A 85 7.54 -4.23 2.23
N SER A 86 8.24 -3.12 2.00
CA SER A 86 9.51 -2.81 2.66
C SER A 86 9.43 -1.48 3.39
N LEU A 87 10.51 -1.10 4.10
CA LEU A 87 10.60 0.22 4.71
C LEU A 87 10.48 1.36 3.68
N ASP A 88 10.83 1.13 2.41
CA ASP A 88 10.68 2.15 1.37
C ASP A 88 9.21 2.43 1.03
N SER A 89 8.33 1.45 1.21
CA SER A 89 6.87 1.61 1.07
C SER A 89 6.30 2.56 2.14
N LEU A 90 6.97 2.71 3.29
CA LEU A 90 6.55 3.58 4.39
C LEU A 90 6.95 5.05 4.19
N GLY A 91 7.63 5.39 3.08
CA GLY A 91 8.06 6.75 2.79
C GLY A 91 8.99 7.31 3.87
N PRO A 92 8.82 8.59 4.28
CA PRO A 92 9.72 9.21 5.25
C PRO A 92 9.73 8.52 6.64
N ILE A 93 8.65 7.84 7.04
CA ILE A 93 8.63 7.06 8.29
C ILE A 93 9.63 5.91 8.21
N GLY A 94 9.72 5.23 7.07
CA GLY A 94 10.68 4.15 6.86
C GLY A 94 12.13 4.63 6.92
N VAL A 95 12.40 5.83 6.39
CA VAL A 95 13.73 6.47 6.48
C VAL A 95 14.11 6.74 7.93
N LEU A 96 13.20 7.32 8.73
CA LEU A 96 13.45 7.57 10.15
C LEU A 96 13.62 6.27 10.94
N SER A 97 12.84 5.24 10.60
CA SER A 97 12.90 3.92 11.23
C SER A 97 14.26 3.25 11.06
N ARG A 98 14.91 3.44 9.89
CA ARG A 98 16.29 2.93 9.65
C ARG A 98 17.34 3.56 10.57
N GLY A 99 17.11 4.81 11.02
CA GLY A 99 18.00 5.52 11.93
C GLY A 99 17.71 5.29 13.41
N ALA A 100 16.69 4.49 13.75
CA ALA A 100 16.33 4.22 15.14
C ALA A 100 17.43 3.42 15.86
N ARG A 101 17.55 3.66 17.17
CA ARG A 101 18.56 3.00 18.02
C ARG A 101 18.35 1.49 18.13
N ASP A 102 17.10 1.06 18.14
CA ASP A 102 16.68 -0.33 18.30
C ASP A 102 15.33 -0.58 17.59
N VAL A 103 15.02 -1.86 17.39
CA VAL A 103 13.79 -2.30 16.69
C VAL A 103 12.54 -1.84 17.43
N GLY A 104 12.56 -1.82 18.77
CA GLY A 104 11.42 -1.36 19.56
C GLY A 104 11.08 0.11 19.25
N SER A 105 12.09 0.97 19.27
CA SER A 105 11.98 2.38 18.93
C SER A 105 11.51 2.60 17.48
N ALA A 106 12.01 1.79 16.54
CA ALA A 106 11.55 1.83 15.14
C ALA A 106 10.07 1.48 15.03
N LEU A 107 9.64 0.36 15.62
CA LEU A 107 8.25 -0.10 15.57
C LEU A 107 7.30 0.87 16.27
N THR A 108 7.68 1.42 17.42
CA THR A 108 6.90 2.46 18.10
C THR A 108 6.72 3.69 17.22
N GLY A 109 7.79 4.16 16.57
CA GLY A 109 7.72 5.28 15.63
C GLY A 109 6.80 5.00 14.44
N ILE A 110 6.89 3.79 13.86
CA ILE A 110 6.00 3.36 12.77
C ILE A 110 4.55 3.39 13.23
N VAL A 111 4.21 2.70 14.34
CA VAL A 111 2.83 2.61 14.84
C VAL A 111 2.23 3.99 15.09
N LEU A 112 2.99 4.91 15.68
CA LEU A 112 2.53 6.27 15.95
C LEU A 112 2.30 7.10 14.68
N ALA A 113 2.97 6.75 13.58
CA ALA A 113 2.92 7.51 12.33
C ALA A 113 2.18 6.79 11.19
N LEU A 114 1.67 5.57 11.41
CA LEU A 114 0.99 4.78 10.37
C LEU A 114 -0.20 5.54 9.76
N HIS A 115 -0.89 6.34 10.57
CA HIS A 115 -1.99 7.23 10.16
C HIS A 115 -1.60 8.30 9.12
N LEU A 116 -0.33 8.39 8.72
CA LEU A 116 0.09 9.23 7.59
C LEU A 116 -0.10 8.50 6.25
N ASN A 117 -0.42 7.21 6.26
CA ASN A 117 -0.68 6.40 5.08
C ASN A 117 -2.17 6.24 4.77
N ASP A 118 -3.05 6.58 5.71
CA ASP A 118 -4.50 6.55 5.59
C ASP A 118 -5.14 7.72 6.36
N ARG A 119 -6.33 8.15 5.95
CA ARG A 119 -7.09 9.19 6.66
C ARG A 119 -8.57 8.95 6.53
#